data_AF-N4UM41-F1
#
_entry.id   AF-N4UM41-F1
#
_cell.length_a   1.000
_cell.length_b   1.000
_cell.length_c   1.000
_cell.angle_alpha   90.00
_cell.angle_beta   90.00
_cell.angle_gamma   90.00
#
_symmetry.space_group_name_H-M   'P 1'
#
loop_
_entity.id
_entity.type
_entity.pdbx_description
1 polymer ?
#
loop_
_entity_poly.entity_id
_entity_poly.type
_entity_poly.pdbx_seq_one_letter_code
_entity_poly.pdbx_strand_id
1 'polypeptide(L)'
;MAHHAEKLPWEALASVFELRRTNPCQHGAYNLHARIQPDSKTKLTNFVQIFMQNVAEDAAQQRKQYPEKYDVPDENEVIISDEAATKIESTVWRWHPEEYWPDDDDDLDVFKPPTAGKLCPHIDESDKCGCVLPFRERKMSAFQRQQIPNDCYEFDTYNLESFRNVEVVKTLILHGEMDPILRSCAYEGSHLAKWWEHQECQCTSATLGWRRICENGVKMYMILNLLRYFPQTLDENGSPVDDYRKLKAYQQAARWCTESGYKSDIATYPHRDFLGIRKNQFRCYPRPLDVSRWKHVMSAESSGESSDESEEEDPEEVRNRFYELEFYPYGLMSYEDFLNFEKPMGFQPLSSDIKHVRWILCQQGLPVELSDCILEHADYTPRGRLPVPGKPLHPQCTDELGRYLEHCWQLIVRCYMLGHELRDKMDIEALVREEVKDFVYELFKCECDGAYELLYGFDAEPPEDSEVES
;
A
#
# COMPACT_ATOMS: atom_id res chain seq x y z
N MET A 1 14.71 -9.00 -16.84
CA MET A 1 14.12 -7.94 -17.67
C MET A 1 13.00 -7.25 -16.89
N ALA A 2 12.67 -6.00 -17.20
CA ALA A 2 11.52 -5.32 -16.61
C ALA A 2 10.21 -6.01 -16.99
N HIS A 3 9.19 -5.90 -16.14
CA HIS A 3 7.84 -6.33 -16.47
C HIS A 3 7.31 -5.47 -17.62
N HIS A 4 6.63 -6.09 -18.59
CA HIS A 4 6.14 -5.41 -19.79
C HIS A 4 7.23 -4.59 -20.51
N ALA A 5 8.49 -5.05 -20.50
CA ALA A 5 9.63 -4.34 -21.09
C ALA A 5 9.45 -3.98 -22.57
N GLU A 6 8.67 -4.79 -23.30
CA GLU A 6 8.38 -4.56 -24.72
C GLU A 6 7.20 -3.59 -24.96
N LYS A 7 6.34 -3.40 -23.95
CA LYS A 7 5.12 -2.57 -24.05
C LYS A 7 5.33 -1.14 -23.56
N LEU A 8 6.22 -0.94 -22.59
CA LEU A 8 6.45 0.37 -21.94
C LEU A 8 7.86 0.89 -22.25
N PRO A 9 8.05 2.19 -22.54
CA PRO A 9 9.34 2.75 -22.93
C PRO A 9 10.24 3.03 -21.71
N TRP A 10 10.55 1.99 -20.94
CA TRP A 10 11.32 2.10 -19.70
C TRP A 10 12.73 2.66 -19.90
N GLU A 11 13.40 2.34 -21.02
CA GLU A 11 14.71 2.92 -21.34
C GLU A 11 14.63 4.43 -21.53
N ALA A 12 13.59 4.92 -22.20
CA ALA A 12 13.36 6.34 -22.38
C ALA A 12 13.12 7.02 -21.03
N LEU A 13 12.27 6.42 -20.17
CA LEU A 13 12.04 6.93 -18.82
C LEU A 13 13.33 6.93 -17.98
N ALA A 14 14.08 5.82 -17.97
CA ALA A 14 15.34 5.72 -17.23
C ALA A 14 16.36 6.76 -17.69
N SER A 15 16.40 7.08 -18.99
CA SER A 15 17.31 8.10 -19.54
C SER A 15 17.04 9.52 -19.03
N VAL A 16 15.85 9.78 -18.49
CA VAL A 16 15.49 11.07 -17.85
C VAL A 16 16.20 11.20 -16.51
N PHE A 17 16.70 10.13 -15.91
CA PHE A 17 17.33 10.16 -14.60
C PHE A 17 18.83 9.86 -14.64
N GLU A 18 19.56 10.41 -13.68
CA GLU A 18 20.92 10.01 -13.34
C GLU A 18 21.06 9.66 -11.87
N LEU A 19 21.96 8.74 -11.59
CA LEU A 19 22.31 8.36 -10.23
C LEU A 19 23.25 9.39 -9.61
N ARG A 20 22.88 9.98 -8.47
CA ARG A 20 23.72 10.94 -7.72
C ARG A 20 23.94 10.48 -6.28
N ARG A 21 25.21 10.23 -5.93
CA ARG A 21 25.63 9.77 -4.58
C ARG A 21 25.41 10.77 -3.47
N THR A 22 25.49 12.05 -3.78
CA THR A 22 25.23 13.15 -2.86
C THR A 22 24.47 14.24 -3.59
N ASN A 23 23.32 14.63 -3.04
CA ASN A 23 22.47 15.66 -3.64
C ASN A 23 22.11 16.76 -2.62
N PRO A 24 22.72 17.96 -2.70
CA PRO A 24 22.40 19.07 -1.80
C PRO A 24 20.91 19.44 -1.77
N CYS A 25 20.22 19.36 -2.92
CA CYS A 25 18.78 19.64 -3.05
C CYS A 25 17.88 18.56 -2.37
N GLN A 26 18.47 17.51 -1.79
CA GLN A 26 17.79 16.44 -1.06
C GLN A 26 18.55 16.10 0.24
N HIS A 27 19.07 17.12 0.94
CA HIS A 27 19.82 16.96 2.21
C HIS A 27 21.05 16.05 2.12
N GLY A 28 21.65 15.93 0.93
CA GLY A 28 22.78 15.05 0.68
C GLY A 28 22.40 13.60 0.36
N ALA A 29 21.11 13.27 0.24
CA ALA A 29 20.63 11.91 0.02
C ALA A 29 21.15 11.29 -1.27
N TYR A 30 21.43 9.99 -1.21
CA TYR A 30 21.70 9.18 -2.38
C TYR A 30 20.39 8.89 -3.12
N ASN A 31 20.26 9.34 -4.37
CA ASN A 31 19.03 9.13 -5.14
C ASN A 31 19.23 9.23 -6.66
N LEU A 32 18.15 8.95 -7.40
CA LEU A 32 18.00 9.35 -8.80
C LEU A 32 17.62 10.83 -8.90
N HIS A 33 18.22 11.53 -9.84
CA HIS A 33 18.03 12.94 -10.11
C HIS A 33 17.59 13.16 -11.56
N ALA A 34 16.62 14.02 -11.79
CA ALA A 34 16.13 14.33 -13.12
C ALA A 34 17.16 15.11 -13.93
N ARG A 35 17.40 14.67 -15.17
CA ARG A 35 18.22 15.36 -16.15
C ARG A 35 17.36 16.39 -16.87
N ILE A 36 17.74 17.66 -16.74
CA ILE A 36 17.12 18.75 -17.49
C ILE A 36 17.69 18.71 -18.91
N GLN A 37 17.08 17.89 -19.77
CA GLN A 37 17.38 17.80 -21.20
C GLN A 37 16.19 18.29 -22.02
N PRO A 38 16.41 18.82 -23.24
CA PRO A 38 15.32 19.34 -24.08
C PRO A 38 14.21 18.32 -24.36
N ASP A 39 14.53 17.02 -24.38
CA ASP A 39 13.60 15.94 -24.69
C ASP A 39 13.04 15.23 -23.44
N SER A 40 13.47 15.59 -22.23
CA SER A 40 13.02 14.94 -20.98
C SER A 40 11.50 15.10 -20.77
N LYS A 41 10.95 16.30 -21.02
CA LYS A 41 9.51 16.57 -20.93
C LYS A 41 8.73 15.63 -21.86
N THR A 42 9.13 15.56 -23.13
CA THR A 42 8.51 14.69 -24.14
C THR A 42 8.61 13.21 -23.78
N LYS A 43 9.75 12.75 -23.24
CA LYS A 43 9.91 11.36 -22.78
C LYS A 43 8.96 11.01 -21.64
N LEU A 44 8.78 11.90 -20.66
CA LEU A 44 7.85 11.71 -19.55
C LEU A 44 6.40 11.67 -20.05
N THR A 45 5.97 12.66 -20.84
CA THR A 45 4.62 12.69 -21.42
C THR A 45 4.32 11.44 -22.24
N ASN A 46 5.25 11.04 -23.10
CA ASN A 46 5.11 9.84 -23.94
C ASN A 46 5.05 8.56 -23.09
N PHE A 47 5.86 8.45 -22.04
CA PHE A 47 5.80 7.31 -21.11
C PHE A 47 4.43 7.22 -20.46
N VAL A 48 3.91 8.31 -19.89
CA VAL A 48 2.60 8.33 -19.23
C VAL A 48 1.48 8.01 -20.20
N GLN A 49 1.52 8.55 -21.43
CA GLN A 49 0.53 8.25 -22.46
C GLN A 49 0.51 6.76 -22.81
N ILE A 50 1.67 6.15 -23.06
CA ILE A 50 1.77 4.72 -23.38
C ILE A 50 1.38 3.86 -22.18
N PHE A 51 1.73 4.28 -20.97
CA PHE A 51 1.32 3.61 -19.73
C PHE A 51 -0.21 3.56 -19.62
N MET A 52 -0.87 4.71 -19.76
CA MET A 52 -2.33 4.80 -19.69
C MET A 52 -3.03 4.01 -20.79
N GLN A 53 -2.50 4.04 -22.01
CA GLN A 53 -3.01 3.22 -23.11
C GLN A 53 -2.97 1.72 -22.75
N ASN A 54 -1.85 1.23 -22.23
CA ASN A 54 -1.72 -0.17 -21.84
C ASN A 54 -2.65 -0.55 -20.69
N VAL A 55 -2.81 0.31 -19.68
CA VAL A 55 -3.75 0.09 -18.58
C VAL A 55 -5.18 0.00 -19.12
N ALA A 56 -5.59 0.92 -19.98
CA ALA A 56 -6.93 0.93 -20.57
C ALA A 56 -7.19 -0.31 -21.46
N GLU A 57 -6.21 -0.71 -22.28
CA GLU A 57 -6.29 -1.90 -23.13
C GLU A 57 -6.41 -3.18 -22.29
N ASP A 58 -5.55 -3.35 -21.29
CA ASP A 58 -5.56 -4.52 -20.41
C ASP A 58 -6.84 -4.55 -19.55
N ALA A 59 -7.35 -3.39 -19.09
CA ALA A 59 -8.62 -3.28 -18.36
C ALA A 59 -9.81 -3.65 -19.24
N ALA A 60 -9.87 -3.14 -20.47
CA ALA A 60 -10.91 -3.52 -21.43
C ALA A 60 -10.85 -5.02 -21.75
N GLN A 61 -9.65 -5.60 -21.84
CA GLN A 61 -9.48 -7.02 -22.08
C GLN A 61 -9.90 -7.87 -20.86
N GLN A 62 -9.59 -7.43 -19.64
CA GLN A 62 -10.05 -8.09 -18.42
C GLN A 62 -11.57 -7.99 -18.29
N ARG A 63 -12.17 -6.83 -18.60
CA ARG A 63 -13.61 -6.58 -18.51
C ARG A 63 -14.44 -7.53 -19.37
N LYS A 64 -13.91 -7.99 -20.51
CA LYS A 64 -14.55 -8.98 -21.41
C LYS A 64 -14.75 -10.37 -20.78
N GLN A 65 -14.08 -10.67 -19.66
CA GLN A 65 -14.27 -11.92 -18.92
C GLN A 65 -15.60 -11.94 -18.15
N TYR A 66 -16.25 -10.78 -18.02
CA TYR A 66 -17.49 -10.58 -17.29
C TYR A 66 -18.63 -10.17 -18.25
N PRO A 67 -19.90 -10.42 -17.90
CA PRO A 67 -21.06 -9.91 -18.65
C PRO A 67 -20.93 -8.42 -19.03
N GLU A 68 -21.19 -8.08 -20.29
CA GLU A 68 -21.08 -6.70 -20.78
C GLU A 68 -21.97 -5.73 -19.98
N LYS A 69 -23.15 -6.20 -19.58
CA LYS A 69 -24.09 -5.47 -18.73
C LYS A 69 -24.61 -6.38 -17.64
N TYR A 70 -24.91 -5.78 -16.50
CA TYR A 70 -25.57 -6.42 -15.37
C TYR A 70 -26.92 -5.74 -15.14
N ASP A 71 -27.94 -6.55 -14.84
CA ASP A 71 -29.16 -6.04 -14.25
C ASP A 71 -28.88 -5.63 -12.80
N VAL A 72 -29.62 -4.65 -12.30
CA VAL A 72 -29.48 -4.19 -10.90
C VAL A 72 -29.89 -5.36 -9.97
N PRO A 73 -28.98 -5.88 -9.13
CA PRO A 73 -29.30 -6.98 -8.22
C PRO A 73 -30.37 -6.56 -7.20
N ASP A 74 -31.20 -7.50 -6.77
CA ASP A 74 -32.11 -7.27 -5.63
C ASP A 74 -31.30 -7.01 -4.35
N GLU A 75 -31.81 -6.17 -3.44
CA GLU A 75 -31.10 -5.82 -2.21
C GLU A 75 -30.71 -7.05 -1.38
N ASN A 76 -31.53 -8.11 -1.39
CA ASN A 76 -31.27 -9.34 -0.65
C ASN A 76 -30.43 -10.36 -1.42
N GLU A 77 -30.10 -10.07 -2.68
CA GLU A 77 -29.33 -10.97 -3.52
C GLU A 77 -27.89 -11.07 -3.02
N VAL A 78 -27.39 -12.31 -2.89
CA VAL A 78 -26.01 -12.58 -2.54
C VAL A 78 -25.13 -12.34 -3.76
N ILE A 79 -24.32 -11.28 -3.72
CA ILE A 79 -23.43 -10.92 -4.82
C ILE A 79 -22.00 -11.43 -4.63
N ILE A 80 -21.58 -11.70 -3.38
CA ILE A 80 -20.32 -12.39 -3.08
C ILE A 80 -20.59 -13.90 -2.99
N SER A 81 -20.16 -14.65 -4.01
CA SER A 81 -20.32 -16.11 -4.03
C SER A 81 -19.56 -16.82 -2.92
N ASP A 82 -19.87 -18.09 -2.66
CA ASP A 82 -19.18 -18.92 -1.67
C ASP A 82 -17.69 -19.08 -2.00
N GLU A 83 -17.37 -19.22 -3.30
CA GLU A 83 -16.01 -19.30 -3.80
C GLU A 83 -15.24 -17.99 -3.59
N ALA A 84 -15.86 -16.85 -3.90
CA ALA A 84 -15.25 -15.54 -3.69
C ALA A 84 -15.02 -15.27 -2.20
N ALA A 85 -16.02 -15.57 -1.36
CA ALA A 85 -15.92 -15.45 0.10
C ALA A 85 -14.78 -16.30 0.66
N THR A 86 -14.63 -17.55 0.19
CA THR A 86 -13.55 -18.45 0.61
C THR A 86 -12.16 -17.90 0.22
N LYS A 87 -12.03 -17.31 -0.97
CA LYS A 87 -10.75 -16.73 -1.43
C LYS A 87 -10.32 -15.53 -0.58
N ILE A 88 -11.27 -14.67 -0.21
CA ILE A 88 -10.96 -13.44 0.53
C ILE A 88 -10.86 -13.64 2.04
N GLU A 89 -11.34 -14.76 2.58
CA GLU A 89 -11.50 -15.03 4.02
C GLU A 89 -10.24 -14.68 4.84
N SER A 90 -9.07 -15.17 4.42
CA SER A 90 -7.80 -14.93 5.13
C SER A 90 -7.44 -13.43 5.23
N THR A 91 -7.82 -12.65 4.22
CA THR A 91 -7.57 -11.21 4.22
C THR A 91 -8.61 -10.48 5.04
N VAL A 92 -9.89 -10.87 4.95
CA VAL A 92 -10.95 -10.34 5.80
C VAL A 92 -10.62 -10.57 7.27
N TRP A 93 -10.14 -11.77 7.62
CA TRP A 93 -9.71 -12.09 8.98
C TRP A 93 -8.58 -11.17 9.49
N ARG A 94 -7.66 -10.74 8.61
CA ARG A 94 -6.52 -9.88 8.99
C ARG A 94 -6.92 -8.46 9.39
N TRP A 95 -8.03 -7.92 8.86
CA TRP A 95 -8.51 -6.58 9.18
C TRP A 95 -9.80 -6.57 10.00
N HIS A 96 -10.49 -7.71 10.13
CA HIS A 96 -11.66 -7.82 10.98
C HIS A 96 -11.29 -7.41 12.41
N PRO A 97 -12.04 -6.51 13.05
CA PRO A 97 -11.74 -6.11 14.41
C PRO A 97 -11.77 -7.33 15.35
N GLU A 98 -10.72 -7.50 16.16
CA GLU A 98 -10.72 -8.45 17.29
C GLU A 98 -11.62 -7.95 18.43
N GLU A 99 -11.94 -6.66 18.47
CA GLU A 99 -12.78 -6.03 19.48
C GLU A 99 -14.15 -5.70 18.90
N TYR A 100 -15.07 -6.67 18.95
CA TYR A 100 -16.49 -6.37 19.00
C TYR A 100 -16.83 -6.21 20.48
N TRP A 101 -16.68 -5.00 21.04
CA TRP A 101 -17.14 -4.69 22.39
C TRP A 101 -18.68 -4.81 22.39
N PRO A 102 -19.28 -5.75 23.12
CA PRO A 102 -20.63 -5.50 23.60
C PRO A 102 -20.51 -4.35 24.60
N ASP A 103 -21.34 -3.32 24.44
CA ASP A 103 -21.51 -2.29 25.46
C ASP A 103 -21.64 -2.96 26.85
N ASP A 104 -20.98 -2.34 27.82
CA ASP A 104 -21.01 -2.70 29.24
C ASP A 104 -22.46 -2.83 29.73
N ASP A 105 -23.04 -4.04 29.70
CA ASP A 105 -24.06 -4.51 30.64
C ASP A 105 -24.61 -5.93 30.38
N ASP A 106 -24.25 -6.62 29.29
CA ASP A 106 -24.65 -8.03 29.11
C ASP A 106 -23.44 -8.97 29.24
N ASP A 107 -23.53 -9.84 30.26
CA ASP A 107 -22.76 -11.04 30.59
C ASP A 107 -21.49 -11.32 29.74
N LEU A 108 -20.38 -11.57 30.46
CA LEU A 108 -19.11 -12.12 29.97
C LEU A 108 -19.27 -13.46 29.22
N ASP A 109 -19.95 -13.46 28.07
CA ASP A 109 -20.02 -14.56 27.14
C ASP A 109 -18.90 -14.39 26.13
N VAL A 110 -17.74 -14.90 26.54
CA VAL A 110 -16.66 -15.48 25.74
C VAL A 110 -16.67 -15.02 24.28
N PHE A 111 -15.82 -14.03 23.97
CA PHE A 111 -15.39 -13.77 22.60
C PHE A 111 -15.02 -15.10 21.94
N LYS A 112 -15.88 -15.58 21.04
CA LYS A 112 -15.54 -16.73 20.20
C LYS A 112 -14.71 -16.16 19.07
N PRO A 113 -13.41 -16.49 18.96
CA PRO A 113 -12.64 -16.10 17.80
C PRO A 113 -13.40 -16.59 16.55
N PRO A 114 -13.48 -15.78 15.48
CA PRO A 114 -14.20 -16.16 14.29
C PRO A 114 -13.72 -17.54 13.82
N THR A 115 -14.63 -18.47 13.58
CA THR A 115 -14.24 -19.81 13.11
C THR A 115 -13.63 -19.71 11.72
N ALA A 116 -12.31 -19.77 11.62
CA ALA A 116 -11.60 -19.82 10.36
C ALA A 116 -11.96 -21.09 9.56
N GLY A 117 -12.07 -20.95 8.23
CA GLY A 117 -12.26 -22.04 7.28
C GLY A 117 -13.72 -22.46 7.08
N LYS A 118 -14.70 -21.63 7.48
CA LYS A 118 -16.13 -21.88 7.23
C LYS A 118 -16.87 -20.59 6.90
N LEU A 119 -17.62 -20.62 5.80
CA LEU A 119 -18.60 -19.61 5.45
C LEU A 119 -19.57 -19.39 6.62
N CYS A 120 -20.03 -18.15 6.80
CA CYS A 120 -21.00 -17.83 7.83
C CYS A 120 -22.27 -18.70 7.67
N PRO A 121 -22.60 -19.56 8.64
CA PRO A 121 -23.79 -20.40 8.58
C PRO A 121 -25.07 -19.65 8.97
N HIS A 122 -24.92 -18.43 9.50
CA HIS A 122 -26.01 -17.60 9.98
C HIS A 122 -26.59 -16.80 8.81
N ILE A 123 -27.84 -17.08 8.47
CA ILE A 123 -28.60 -16.40 7.41
C ILE A 123 -29.42 -15.22 7.94
N ASP A 124 -29.35 -14.95 9.25
CA ASP A 124 -30.01 -13.81 9.86
C ASP A 124 -29.27 -12.50 9.53
N GLU A 125 -30.00 -11.39 9.55
CA GLU A 125 -29.46 -10.04 9.33
C GLU A 125 -28.67 -9.51 10.56
N SER A 126 -28.40 -10.37 11.54
CA SER A 126 -27.77 -9.97 12.80
C SER A 126 -26.26 -9.83 12.67
N ASP A 127 -25.71 -8.73 13.17
CA ASP A 127 -24.26 -8.55 13.36
C ASP A 127 -23.65 -9.43 14.43
N LYS A 128 -24.49 -10.04 15.28
CA LYS A 128 -24.03 -10.75 16.48
C LYS A 128 -23.42 -12.12 16.18
N CYS A 129 -23.33 -12.52 14.90
CA CYS A 129 -22.85 -13.84 14.51
C CYS A 129 -21.33 -14.04 14.71
N GLY A 130 -20.55 -12.97 14.89
CA GLY A 130 -19.09 -13.04 15.12
C GLY A 130 -18.27 -13.64 13.97
N CYS A 131 -18.89 -13.84 12.80
CA CYS A 131 -18.22 -14.41 11.63
C CYS A 131 -17.37 -13.36 10.92
N VAL A 132 -16.23 -13.79 10.36
CA VAL A 132 -15.27 -12.94 9.64
C VAL A 132 -15.95 -12.14 8.52
N LEU A 133 -16.77 -12.83 7.72
CA LEU A 133 -17.60 -12.24 6.68
C LEU A 133 -19.05 -12.68 6.90
N PRO A 134 -19.86 -11.90 7.65
CA PRO A 134 -21.27 -12.19 7.89
C PRO A 134 -22.05 -12.31 6.58
N PHE A 135 -23.13 -13.11 6.59
CA PHE A 135 -23.94 -13.34 5.39
C PHE A 135 -24.52 -12.03 4.80
N ARG A 136 -24.94 -11.10 5.66
CA ARG A 136 -25.42 -9.77 5.24
C ARG A 136 -24.38 -8.95 4.47
N GLU A 137 -23.09 -9.08 4.80
CA GLU A 137 -22.00 -8.37 4.12
C GLU A 137 -21.71 -8.91 2.71
N ARG A 138 -22.33 -10.04 2.35
CA ARG A 138 -22.24 -10.66 1.03
C ARG A 138 -23.38 -10.25 0.09
N LYS A 139 -24.40 -9.56 0.61
CA LYS A 139 -25.60 -9.16 -0.12
C LYS A 139 -25.41 -7.81 -0.82
N MET A 140 -26.21 -7.56 -1.84
CA MET A 140 -26.25 -6.28 -2.53
C MET A 140 -26.57 -5.11 -1.59
N SER A 141 -27.44 -5.31 -0.59
CA SER A 141 -27.78 -4.29 0.41
C SER A 141 -26.57 -3.69 1.14
N ALA A 142 -25.52 -4.48 1.38
CA ALA A 142 -24.28 -3.98 1.98
C ALA A 142 -23.54 -2.98 1.07
N PHE A 143 -23.62 -3.18 -0.26
CA PHE A 143 -23.01 -2.30 -1.27
C PHE A 143 -23.87 -1.08 -1.60
N GLN A 144 -25.12 -1.05 -1.13
CA GLN A 144 -26.03 0.09 -1.27
C GLN A 144 -25.92 1.08 -0.10
N ARG A 145 -25.18 0.74 0.96
CA ARG A 145 -24.96 1.61 2.11
C ARG A 145 -24.28 2.92 1.68
N GLN A 146 -24.82 4.03 2.15
CA GLN A 146 -24.36 5.34 1.74
C GLN A 146 -23.11 5.76 2.51
N GLN A 147 -22.16 6.33 1.80
CA GLN A 147 -21.17 7.27 2.37
C GLN A 147 -21.87 8.58 2.73
N ILE A 148 -21.74 9.00 4.00
CA ILE A 148 -22.33 10.21 4.57
C ILE A 148 -21.19 11.16 4.99
N PRO A 149 -21.17 12.43 4.56
CA PRO A 149 -20.23 13.42 5.08
C PRO A 149 -20.36 13.57 6.60
N ASN A 150 -19.24 13.65 7.30
CA ASN A 150 -19.19 13.73 8.75
C ASN A 150 -18.14 14.74 9.23
N ASP A 151 -18.32 15.26 10.43
CA ASP A 151 -17.31 16.08 11.10
C ASP A 151 -16.29 15.21 11.86
N CYS A 152 -15.31 15.84 12.49
CA CYS A 152 -14.31 15.18 13.31
C CYS A 152 -14.96 14.31 14.38
N TYR A 153 -14.43 13.09 14.60
CA TYR A 153 -14.90 12.11 15.60
C TYR A 153 -16.28 11.49 15.34
N GLU A 154 -16.97 11.86 14.26
CA GLU A 154 -18.29 11.33 13.92
C GLU A 154 -18.25 10.22 12.86
N PHE A 155 -17.06 9.84 12.38
CA PHE A 155 -16.90 8.91 11.28
C PHE A 155 -17.61 7.57 11.54
N ASP A 156 -17.35 6.94 12.68
CA ASP A 156 -17.93 5.62 12.99
C ASP A 156 -19.44 5.69 13.19
N THR A 157 -19.95 6.81 13.73
CA THR A 157 -21.40 7.03 13.89
C THR A 157 -22.14 6.98 12.56
N TYR A 158 -21.56 7.52 11.49
CA TYR A 158 -22.23 7.67 10.20
C TYR A 158 -21.81 6.66 9.14
N ASN A 159 -20.56 6.18 9.20
CA ASN A 159 -19.95 5.44 8.11
C ASN A 159 -19.38 4.08 8.51
N LEU A 160 -19.49 3.62 9.76
CA LEU A 160 -18.89 2.33 10.16
C LEU A 160 -19.33 1.16 9.28
N GLU A 161 -20.64 1.02 9.03
CA GLU A 161 -21.17 -0.09 8.22
C GLU A 161 -20.84 0.05 6.71
N SER A 162 -20.85 1.27 6.18
CA SER A 162 -20.49 1.51 4.77
C SER A 162 -18.98 1.36 4.56
N PHE A 163 -18.17 1.78 5.52
CA PHE A 163 -16.73 1.57 5.55
C PHE A 163 -16.36 0.10 5.62
N ARG A 164 -17.06 -0.72 6.43
CA ARG A 164 -16.88 -2.18 6.43
C ARG A 164 -17.09 -2.79 5.05
N ASN A 165 -18.11 -2.35 4.31
CA ASN A 165 -18.32 -2.80 2.94
C ASN A 165 -17.16 -2.38 2.01
N VAL A 166 -16.61 -1.19 2.19
CA VAL A 166 -15.43 -0.72 1.42
C VAL A 166 -14.19 -1.55 1.73
N GLU A 167 -13.98 -1.99 2.97
CA GLU A 167 -12.89 -2.93 3.33
C GLU A 167 -13.06 -4.28 2.61
N VAL A 168 -14.30 -4.77 2.47
CA VAL A 168 -14.62 -5.95 1.65
C VAL A 168 -14.32 -5.69 0.16
N VAL A 169 -14.72 -4.55 -0.39
CA VAL A 169 -14.43 -4.16 -1.79
C VAL A 169 -12.92 -4.11 -2.04
N LYS A 170 -12.15 -3.47 -1.17
CA LYS A 170 -10.68 -3.43 -1.25
C LYS A 170 -10.12 -4.85 -1.28
N THR A 171 -10.63 -5.72 -0.41
CA THR A 171 -10.21 -7.12 -0.37
C THR A 171 -10.53 -7.86 -1.68
N LEU A 172 -11.73 -7.68 -2.23
CA LEU A 172 -12.13 -8.24 -3.52
C LEU A 172 -11.19 -7.79 -4.66
N ILE A 173 -10.81 -6.49 -4.68
CA ILE A 173 -9.84 -5.95 -5.66
C ILE A 173 -8.49 -6.63 -5.53
N LEU A 174 -7.97 -6.81 -4.29
CA LEU A 174 -6.70 -7.49 -4.06
C LEU A 174 -6.71 -8.91 -4.63
N HIS A 175 -7.80 -9.65 -4.44
CA HIS A 175 -7.93 -11.04 -4.89
C HIS A 175 -8.36 -11.19 -6.36
N GLY A 176 -8.78 -10.11 -7.01
CA GLY A 176 -9.24 -10.14 -8.41
C GLY A 176 -10.67 -10.63 -8.59
N GLU A 177 -11.42 -10.70 -7.49
CA GLU A 177 -12.83 -11.06 -7.48
C GLU A 177 -13.67 -9.84 -7.88
N MET A 178 -13.64 -9.49 -9.17
CA MET A 178 -14.28 -8.28 -9.68
C MET A 178 -15.78 -8.44 -9.94
N ASP A 179 -16.30 -9.66 -10.12
CA ASP A 179 -17.72 -9.88 -10.43
C ASP A 179 -18.68 -9.23 -9.40
N PRO A 180 -18.52 -9.42 -8.07
CA PRO A 180 -19.39 -8.75 -7.10
C PRO A 180 -19.31 -7.22 -7.18
N ILE A 181 -18.12 -6.68 -7.46
CA ILE A 181 -17.89 -5.25 -7.60
C ILE A 181 -18.62 -4.71 -8.83
N LEU A 182 -18.45 -5.35 -9.99
CA LEU A 182 -19.10 -4.97 -11.25
C LEU A 182 -20.63 -5.03 -11.12
N ARG A 183 -21.15 -6.08 -10.47
CA ARG A 183 -22.58 -6.21 -10.14
C ARG A 183 -23.07 -5.05 -9.29
N SER A 184 -22.30 -4.65 -8.27
CA SER A 184 -22.67 -3.50 -7.45
C SER A 184 -22.63 -2.16 -8.19
N CYS A 185 -21.80 -2.03 -9.22
CA CYS A 185 -21.71 -0.82 -10.04
C CYS A 185 -22.95 -0.62 -10.93
N ALA A 186 -23.70 -1.68 -11.22
CA ALA A 186 -24.99 -1.58 -11.94
C ALA A 186 -26.02 -0.75 -11.18
N TYR A 187 -25.90 -0.64 -9.85
CA TYR A 187 -26.76 0.22 -9.05
C TYR A 187 -26.36 1.69 -9.17
N GLU A 188 -27.25 2.51 -9.76
CA GLU A 188 -27.02 3.95 -9.96
C GLU A 188 -26.74 4.70 -8.65
N GLY A 189 -27.28 4.25 -7.52
CA GLY A 189 -27.03 4.83 -6.20
C GLY A 189 -25.70 4.43 -5.55
N SER A 190 -24.84 3.66 -6.23
CA SER A 190 -23.55 3.22 -5.65
C SER A 190 -22.66 4.40 -5.27
N HIS A 191 -22.18 4.40 -4.02
CA HIS A 191 -21.26 5.41 -3.47
C HIS A 191 -19.78 5.01 -3.61
N LEU A 192 -19.45 3.92 -4.33
CA LEU A 192 -18.06 3.48 -4.49
C LEU A 192 -17.13 4.56 -5.06
N ALA A 193 -17.62 5.42 -5.96
CA ALA A 193 -16.84 6.54 -6.48
C ALA A 193 -16.45 7.57 -5.38
N LYS A 194 -17.35 7.82 -4.41
CA LYS A 194 -17.08 8.71 -3.26
C LYS A 194 -16.04 8.14 -2.30
N TRP A 195 -15.83 6.82 -2.35
CA TRP A 195 -14.80 6.12 -1.59
C TRP A 195 -13.45 6.04 -2.31
N TRP A 196 -13.27 6.70 -3.47
CA TRP A 196 -11.93 6.78 -4.10
C TRP A 196 -10.92 7.41 -3.14
N GLU A 197 -11.20 8.65 -2.73
CA GLU A 197 -10.47 9.41 -1.72
C GLU A 197 -11.40 9.71 -0.56
N HIS A 198 -11.18 9.04 0.56
CA HIS A 198 -11.95 9.29 1.76
C HIS A 198 -11.07 9.34 2.99
N GLN A 199 -11.46 10.19 3.93
CA GLN A 199 -10.75 10.58 5.14
C GLN A 199 -11.70 10.46 6.33
N GLU A 200 -11.17 10.25 7.54
CA GLU A 200 -11.99 10.15 8.76
C GLU A 200 -12.67 11.49 9.08
N CYS A 201 -11.95 12.59 8.84
CA CYS A 201 -12.41 13.98 8.93
C CYS A 201 -11.66 14.84 7.90
N GLN A 202 -12.14 16.07 7.68
CA GLN A 202 -11.40 17.10 6.91
C GLN A 202 -10.00 17.40 7.44
N CYS A 203 -9.72 17.03 8.68
CA CYS A 203 -8.45 17.20 9.37
C CYS A 203 -7.45 16.05 9.17
N THR A 204 -7.83 14.96 8.50
CA THR A 204 -7.01 13.74 8.37
C THR A 204 -6.64 13.45 6.93
N SER A 205 -5.59 12.66 6.72
CA SER A 205 -5.20 12.18 5.39
C SER A 205 -6.24 11.21 4.79
N ALA A 206 -6.46 11.30 3.48
CA ALA A 206 -7.39 10.46 2.73
C ALA A 206 -6.91 8.99 2.59
N THR A 207 -6.99 8.24 3.70
CA THR A 207 -6.42 6.89 3.82
C THR A 207 -7.45 5.76 3.84
N LEU A 208 -8.74 6.11 3.87
CA LEU A 208 -9.85 5.17 3.97
C LEU A 208 -10.39 4.72 2.62
N GLY A 209 -10.07 5.45 1.55
CA GLY A 209 -10.56 5.13 0.22
C GLY A 209 -9.82 3.98 -0.46
N TRP A 210 -10.34 3.52 -1.60
CA TRP A 210 -9.69 2.49 -2.41
C TRP A 210 -8.60 3.03 -3.36
N ARG A 211 -8.39 4.36 -3.43
CA ARG A 211 -7.24 5.00 -4.13
C ARG A 211 -5.91 4.37 -3.76
N ARG A 212 -5.67 4.11 -2.46
CA ARG A 212 -4.39 3.58 -1.95
C ARG A 212 -3.98 2.25 -2.57
N ILE A 213 -4.93 1.43 -3.04
CA ILE A 213 -4.61 0.18 -3.75
C ILE A 213 -3.92 0.50 -5.08
N CYS A 214 -4.49 1.44 -5.85
CA CYS A 214 -3.93 1.88 -7.11
C CYS A 214 -2.60 2.59 -6.89
N GLU A 215 -2.57 3.56 -5.97
CA GLU A 215 -1.38 4.36 -5.63
C GLU A 215 -0.18 3.46 -5.25
N ASN A 216 -0.37 2.52 -4.31
CA ASN A 216 0.71 1.63 -3.90
C ASN A 216 1.13 0.68 -5.03
N GLY A 217 0.16 0.23 -5.84
CA GLY A 217 0.40 -0.54 -7.06
C GLY A 217 1.31 0.21 -8.02
N VAL A 218 0.98 1.46 -8.37
CA VAL A 218 1.77 2.34 -9.24
C VAL A 218 3.16 2.55 -8.66
N LYS A 219 3.27 2.99 -7.40
CA LYS A 219 4.56 3.31 -6.76
C LYS A 219 5.51 2.11 -6.80
N MET A 220 5.05 0.94 -6.37
CA MET A 220 5.89 -0.26 -6.33
C MET A 220 6.19 -0.83 -7.72
N TYR A 221 5.22 -0.79 -8.64
CA TYR A 221 5.41 -1.23 -10.02
C TYR A 221 6.47 -0.36 -10.73
N MET A 222 6.33 0.95 -10.60
CA MET A 222 7.21 1.93 -11.25
C MET A 222 8.62 1.88 -10.67
N ILE A 223 8.78 1.95 -9.35
CA ILE A 223 10.12 1.99 -8.73
C ILE A 223 10.93 0.72 -9.02
N LEU A 224 10.33 -0.46 -8.89
CA LEU A 224 11.05 -1.72 -9.07
C LEU A 224 11.39 -2.00 -10.53
N ASN A 225 10.56 -1.55 -11.48
CA ASN A 225 10.90 -1.64 -12.91
C ASN A 225 11.99 -0.64 -13.29
N LEU A 226 11.88 0.61 -12.85
CA LEU A 226 12.85 1.66 -13.16
C LEU A 226 14.25 1.31 -12.62
N LEU A 227 14.35 0.83 -11.38
CA LEU A 227 15.64 0.50 -10.76
C LEU A 227 16.40 -0.64 -11.46
N ARG A 228 15.75 -1.46 -12.29
CA ARG A 228 16.45 -2.46 -13.11
C ARG A 228 17.40 -1.83 -14.14
N TYR A 229 17.18 -0.57 -14.51
CA TYR A 229 18.03 0.19 -15.43
C TYR A 229 19.22 0.86 -14.72
N PHE A 230 19.29 0.76 -13.39
CA PHE A 230 20.39 1.26 -12.57
C PHE A 230 21.02 0.10 -11.79
N PRO A 231 21.69 -0.84 -12.47
CA PRO A 231 22.23 -2.04 -11.84
C PRO A 231 23.30 -1.69 -10.80
N GLN A 232 23.34 -2.49 -9.73
CA GLN A 232 24.35 -2.34 -8.68
C GLN A 232 25.75 -2.53 -9.27
N THR A 233 26.65 -1.59 -9.00
CA THR A 233 28.08 -1.74 -9.26
C THR A 233 28.76 -2.34 -8.02
N LEU A 234 29.80 -3.16 -8.22
CA LEU A 234 30.60 -3.74 -7.14
C LEU A 234 31.95 -3.02 -7.06
N ASP A 235 32.49 -2.85 -5.85
CA ASP A 235 33.87 -2.40 -5.66
C ASP A 235 34.85 -3.56 -5.87
N GLU A 236 36.15 -3.24 -5.76
CA GLU A 236 37.24 -4.20 -5.84
C GLU A 236 37.14 -5.34 -4.80
N ASN A 237 36.40 -5.13 -3.71
CA ASN A 237 36.17 -6.12 -2.66
C ASN A 237 34.87 -6.92 -2.87
N GLY A 238 34.17 -6.72 -3.99
CA GLY A 238 32.89 -7.36 -4.29
C GLY A 238 31.71 -6.83 -3.47
N SER A 239 31.88 -5.68 -2.80
CA SER A 239 30.81 -5.03 -2.04
C SER A 239 29.98 -4.12 -2.96
N PRO A 240 28.64 -4.08 -2.82
CA PRO A 240 27.80 -3.19 -3.61
C PRO A 240 28.12 -1.72 -3.32
N VAL A 241 28.67 -1.02 -4.31
CA VAL A 241 28.95 0.42 -4.26
C VAL A 241 27.65 1.20 -4.42
N ASP A 242 26.85 0.81 -5.40
CA ASP A 242 25.59 1.46 -5.76
C ASP A 242 24.39 0.57 -5.38
N ASP A 243 24.24 0.27 -4.09
CA ASP A 243 23.10 -0.50 -3.58
C ASP A 243 21.80 0.31 -3.71
N TYR A 244 20.92 -0.08 -4.64
CA TYR A 244 19.62 0.58 -4.87
C TYR A 244 18.76 0.71 -3.59
N ARG A 245 18.99 -0.14 -2.58
CA ARG A 245 18.25 -0.12 -1.31
C ARG A 245 18.62 1.07 -0.42
N LYS A 246 19.71 1.76 -0.75
CA LYS A 246 20.11 3.03 -0.16
C LYS A 246 19.50 4.24 -0.88
N LEU A 247 18.75 4.05 -1.96
CA LEU A 247 18.16 5.18 -2.67
C LEU A 247 16.99 5.75 -1.87
N LYS A 248 16.91 7.07 -1.76
CA LYS A 248 15.76 7.78 -1.16
C LYS A 248 14.44 7.28 -1.76
N ALA A 249 14.33 7.25 -3.09
CA ALA A 249 13.10 6.82 -3.78
C ALA A 249 12.66 5.40 -3.41
N TYR A 250 13.61 4.46 -3.27
CA TYR A 250 13.29 3.09 -2.88
C TYR A 250 12.84 2.98 -1.43
N GLN A 251 13.56 3.63 -0.49
CA GLN A 251 13.19 3.62 0.92
C GLN A 251 11.84 4.29 1.16
N GLN A 252 11.58 5.41 0.49
CA GLN A 252 10.32 6.14 0.55
C GLN A 252 9.16 5.31 0.00
N ALA A 253 9.30 4.70 -1.19
CA ALA A 253 8.28 3.81 -1.74
C ALA A 253 8.03 2.59 -0.84
N ALA A 254 9.08 1.95 -0.33
CA ALA A 254 8.97 0.82 0.57
C ALA A 254 8.21 1.19 1.84
N ARG A 255 8.52 2.35 2.46
CA ARG A 255 7.82 2.81 3.66
C ARG A 255 6.36 3.16 3.35
N TRP A 256 6.08 4.01 2.37
CA TRP A 256 4.70 4.43 2.05
C TRP A 256 3.76 3.26 1.71
N CYS A 257 4.27 2.25 1.00
CA CYS A 257 3.47 1.08 0.63
C CYS A 257 3.34 0.06 1.77
N THR A 258 4.01 0.25 2.91
CA THR A 258 4.00 -0.69 4.04
C THR A 258 3.70 -0.07 5.41
N GLU A 259 3.58 1.25 5.50
CA GLU A 259 3.26 1.96 6.74
C GLU A 259 1.86 1.61 7.27
N SER A 260 1.71 1.69 8.58
CA SER A 260 0.51 1.33 9.35
C SER A 260 0.12 2.44 10.31
N GLY A 261 -1.04 2.30 10.96
CA GLY A 261 -1.54 3.28 11.94
C GLY A 261 -2.70 4.11 11.41
N TYR A 262 -3.20 3.78 10.21
CA TYR A 262 -4.48 4.26 9.71
C TYR A 262 -5.58 3.25 10.05
N LYS A 263 -6.84 3.71 10.06
CA LYS A 263 -8.02 2.84 10.25
C LYS A 263 -8.14 1.75 9.16
N SER A 264 -7.63 2.01 7.95
CA SER A 264 -7.54 1.02 6.86
C SER A 264 -6.09 0.70 6.49
N ASP A 265 -5.73 -0.58 6.56
CA ASP A 265 -4.40 -1.10 6.23
C ASP A 265 -4.38 -1.97 4.97
N ILE A 266 -5.54 -2.35 4.42
CA ILE A 266 -5.68 -3.42 3.41
C ILE A 266 -4.76 -3.22 2.20
N ALA A 267 -4.70 -1.98 1.69
CA ALA A 267 -3.89 -1.63 0.52
C ALA A 267 -2.39 -1.89 0.69
N THR A 268 -1.91 -2.12 1.91
CA THR A 268 -0.48 -2.36 2.20
C THR A 268 -0.12 -3.85 2.22
N TYR A 269 -1.11 -4.74 2.36
CA TYR A 269 -0.87 -6.17 2.61
C TYR A 269 -0.02 -6.85 1.53
N PRO A 270 -0.31 -6.70 0.21
CA PRO A 270 0.50 -7.36 -0.81
C PRO A 270 1.97 -6.93 -0.78
N HIS A 271 2.21 -5.65 -0.44
CA HIS A 271 3.52 -5.02 -0.38
C HIS A 271 4.29 -5.43 0.87
N ARG A 272 3.63 -5.43 2.04
CA ARG A 272 4.16 -5.95 3.31
C ARG A 272 4.58 -7.41 3.17
N ASP A 273 3.70 -8.23 2.58
CA ASP A 273 3.92 -9.66 2.42
C ASP A 273 5.01 -9.95 1.36
N PHE A 274 5.15 -9.10 0.33
CA PHE A 274 6.27 -9.20 -0.62
C PHE A 274 7.60 -8.82 0.02
N LEU A 275 7.68 -7.65 0.66
CA LEU A 275 8.93 -7.11 1.23
C LEU A 275 9.34 -7.76 2.55
N GLY A 276 8.42 -8.46 3.23
CA GLY A 276 8.64 -9.00 4.58
C GLY A 276 8.60 -7.94 5.68
N ILE A 277 7.86 -6.85 5.46
CA ILE A 277 7.73 -5.74 6.40
C ILE A 277 6.44 -5.92 7.21
N ARG A 278 6.54 -5.95 8.54
CA ARG A 278 5.40 -6.21 9.42
C ARG A 278 4.51 -4.97 9.58
N LYS A 279 3.26 -5.20 9.98
CA LYS A 279 2.40 -4.13 10.53
C LYS A 279 3.15 -3.49 11.72
N ASN A 280 3.05 -2.17 11.85
CA ASN A 280 3.72 -1.35 12.86
C ASN A 280 5.25 -1.31 12.75
N GLN A 281 5.84 -1.80 11.66
CA GLN A 281 7.27 -1.58 11.38
C GLN A 281 7.54 -0.12 11.01
N PHE A 282 6.64 0.47 10.22
CA PHE A 282 6.60 1.90 9.93
C PHE A 282 5.21 2.44 10.32
N ARG A 283 5.19 3.55 11.04
CA ARG A 283 3.98 4.23 11.52
C ARG A 283 3.68 5.42 10.63
N CYS A 284 2.40 5.74 10.44
CA CYS A 284 1.94 6.95 9.74
C CYS A 284 2.57 8.22 10.32
N TYR A 285 2.72 8.28 11.64
CA TYR A 285 3.48 9.31 12.36
C TYR A 285 4.81 8.72 12.82
N PRO A 286 5.90 8.90 12.04
CA PRO A 286 7.17 8.27 12.31
C PRO A 286 7.87 8.93 13.50
N ARG A 287 8.54 8.11 14.32
CA ARG A 287 9.49 8.57 15.34
C ARG A 287 10.72 7.65 15.34
N PRO A 288 11.94 8.19 15.42
CA PRO A 288 13.14 7.36 15.50
C PRO A 288 13.17 6.61 16.83
N LEU A 289 13.59 5.35 16.78
CA LEU A 289 13.85 4.52 17.96
C LEU A 289 14.98 5.11 18.82
N ASP A 290 16.01 5.64 18.18
CA ASP A 290 17.15 6.30 18.82
C ASP A 290 17.09 7.81 18.54
N VAL A 291 16.25 8.50 19.31
CA VAL A 291 16.05 9.96 19.20
C VAL A 291 17.38 10.70 19.34
N SER A 292 18.25 10.27 20.26
CA SER A 292 19.54 10.91 20.52
C SER A 292 20.47 10.86 19.30
N ARG A 293 20.52 9.73 18.58
CA ARG A 293 21.24 9.62 17.30
C ARG A 293 20.65 10.51 16.20
N TRP A 294 19.33 10.61 16.14
CA TRP A 294 18.60 11.28 15.05
C TRP A 294 18.16 12.71 15.35
N LYS A 295 18.54 13.27 16.50
CA LYS A 295 18.16 14.60 16.96
C LYS A 295 18.48 15.73 15.96
N HIS A 296 19.48 15.53 15.11
CA HIS A 296 19.92 16.49 14.10
C HIS A 296 18.97 16.65 12.89
N VAL A 297 17.98 15.75 12.74
CA VAL A 297 16.90 15.85 11.72
C VAL A 297 15.53 16.07 12.36
N MET A 298 15.51 16.48 13.63
CA MET A 298 14.30 16.70 14.42
C MET A 298 14.24 18.15 14.91
N SER A 299 13.03 18.70 14.99
CA SER A 299 12.74 20.01 15.54
C SER A 299 11.97 19.87 16.85
N ALA A 300 12.17 20.81 17.77
CA ALA A 300 11.36 20.88 18.99
C ALA A 300 10.00 21.51 18.66
N GLU A 301 8.91 20.90 19.11
CA GLU A 301 7.56 21.47 19.05
C GLU A 301 7.53 22.76 19.88
N SER A 302 6.93 23.82 19.32
CA SER A 302 6.74 25.10 20.00
C SER A 302 5.54 25.12 20.95
N SER A 303 4.71 24.07 20.98
CA SER A 303 3.42 24.08 21.69
C SER A 303 3.03 22.69 22.18
N GLY A 304 3.23 22.43 23.47
CA GLY A 304 2.76 21.19 24.09
C GLY A 304 3.11 21.08 25.57
N GLU A 305 2.70 22.04 26.41
CA GLU A 305 2.55 21.70 27.83
C GLU A 305 1.33 20.79 27.97
N SER A 306 1.51 19.46 27.97
CA SER A 306 0.48 18.52 28.43
C SER A 306 0.69 18.25 29.92
N SER A 307 -0.35 18.45 30.72
CA SER A 307 -0.32 18.42 32.19
C SER A 307 -0.48 17.04 32.84
N ASP A 308 -0.42 15.94 32.09
CA ASP A 308 -0.49 14.59 32.66
C ASP A 308 0.91 13.98 32.77
N GLU A 309 1.67 14.46 33.75
CA GLU A 309 2.89 13.79 34.22
C GLU A 309 2.47 12.59 35.08
N SER A 310 2.62 11.37 34.55
CA SER A 310 2.62 10.19 35.39
C SER A 310 3.99 10.05 36.06
N GLU A 311 4.02 9.84 37.38
CA GLU A 311 5.25 9.89 38.20
C GLU A 311 6.27 8.75 37.92
N GLU A 312 6.03 7.90 36.91
CA GLU A 312 6.84 6.73 36.59
C GLU A 312 7.61 6.81 35.24
N GLU A 313 7.49 7.90 34.47
CA GLU A 313 8.13 7.99 33.14
C GLU A 313 9.58 8.51 33.17
N ASP A 314 10.41 7.98 32.27
CA ASP A 314 11.81 8.42 32.10
C ASP A 314 11.86 9.90 31.70
N PRO A 315 12.55 10.78 32.46
CA PRO A 315 12.70 12.21 32.14
C PRO A 315 13.30 12.49 30.75
N GLU A 316 14.04 11.54 30.16
CA GLU A 316 14.55 11.64 28.79
C GLU A 316 13.45 11.32 27.76
N GLU A 317 12.60 10.33 28.01
CA GLU A 317 11.43 10.05 27.16
C GLU A 317 10.44 11.21 27.15
N VAL A 318 10.12 11.78 28.31
CA VAL A 318 9.21 12.93 28.44
C VAL A 318 9.73 14.12 27.63
N ARG A 319 11.02 14.42 27.71
CA ARG A 319 11.66 15.52 26.95
C ARG A 319 11.69 15.25 25.44
N ASN A 320 11.85 13.99 25.05
CA ASN A 320 11.92 13.57 23.65
C ASN A 320 10.54 13.51 22.97
N ARG A 321 9.42 13.54 23.73
CA ARG A 321 8.06 13.58 23.17
C ARG A 321 7.76 14.84 22.37
N PHE A 322 8.43 15.94 22.69
CA PHE A 322 8.27 17.25 22.05
C PHE A 322 9.19 17.44 20.84
N TYR A 323 9.72 16.36 20.26
CA TYR A 323 10.49 16.44 19.03
C TYR A 323 9.76 15.75 17.89
N GLU A 324 9.59 16.47 16.78
CA GLU A 324 9.05 15.94 15.53
C GLU A 324 10.15 15.84 14.48
N LEU A 325 10.02 14.90 13.55
CA LEU A 325 10.94 14.80 12.42
C LEU A 325 10.68 15.97 11.46
N GLU A 326 11.70 16.78 11.20
CA GLU A 326 11.63 17.80 10.14
C GLU A 326 11.47 17.14 8.77
N PHE A 327 12.19 16.03 8.57
CA PHE A 327 12.06 15.16 7.41
C PHE A 327 12.48 13.74 7.75
N TYR A 328 11.96 12.76 7.01
CA TYR A 328 12.43 11.39 7.12
C TYR A 328 13.77 11.23 6.37
N PRO A 329 14.83 10.67 6.98
CA PRO A 329 16.18 10.64 6.41
C PRO A 329 16.37 9.57 5.31
N TYR A 330 15.43 9.48 4.39
CA TYR A 330 15.51 8.59 3.23
C TYR A 330 16.76 8.89 2.41
N GLY A 331 17.48 7.84 2.02
CA GLY A 331 18.70 7.94 1.23
C GLY A 331 19.93 8.45 1.99
N LEU A 332 19.80 8.74 3.29
CA LEU A 332 20.90 9.03 4.22
C LEU A 332 21.27 7.83 5.08
N MET A 333 20.45 6.79 5.05
CA MET A 333 20.59 5.58 5.86
C MET A 333 21.00 4.37 5.04
N SER A 334 21.73 3.45 5.68
CA SER A 334 21.81 2.09 5.17
C SER A 334 20.41 1.46 5.15
N TYR A 335 20.22 0.42 4.33
CA TYR A 335 18.92 -0.26 4.30
C TYR A 335 18.57 -0.91 5.65
N GLU A 336 19.57 -1.32 6.43
CA GLU A 336 19.37 -1.88 7.77
C GLU A 336 18.97 -0.80 8.78
N ASP A 337 19.64 0.36 8.78
CA ASP A 337 19.24 1.49 9.61
C ASP A 337 17.81 1.93 9.26
N PHE A 338 17.46 1.98 7.98
CA PHE A 338 16.10 2.30 7.52
C PHE A 338 15.06 1.34 8.11
N LEU A 339 15.28 0.03 8.01
CA LEU A 339 14.34 -0.94 8.54
C LEU A 339 14.24 -0.91 10.07
N ASN A 340 15.32 -0.51 10.77
CA ASN A 340 15.33 -0.41 12.23
C ASN A 340 15.02 1.01 12.74
N PHE A 341 14.69 1.96 11.87
CA PHE A 341 14.61 3.37 12.21
C PHE A 341 13.54 3.65 13.27
N GLU A 342 12.33 3.12 13.11
CA GLU A 342 11.20 3.36 14.03
C GLU A 342 11.01 2.24 15.05
N LYS A 343 11.41 1.02 14.69
CA LYS A 343 11.23 -0.19 15.49
C LYS A 343 12.29 -1.22 15.10
N PRO A 344 12.87 -1.98 16.05
CA PRO A 344 13.76 -3.09 15.69
C PRO A 344 13.00 -4.11 14.84
N MET A 345 13.53 -4.44 13.67
CA MET A 345 12.92 -5.43 12.78
C MET A 345 13.00 -6.84 13.38
N GLY A 346 14.05 -7.12 14.17
CA GLY A 346 14.32 -8.44 14.73
C GLY A 346 14.64 -9.51 13.68
N PHE A 347 14.80 -10.76 14.12
CA PHE A 347 15.04 -11.88 13.21
C PHE A 347 13.76 -12.21 12.40
N GLN A 348 13.91 -12.43 11.10
CA GLN A 348 12.82 -12.77 10.19
C GLN A 348 13.04 -14.19 9.65
N PRO A 349 12.29 -15.19 10.14
CA PRO A 349 12.45 -16.58 9.71
C PRO A 349 12.20 -16.77 8.21
N LEU A 350 13.05 -17.56 7.56
CA LEU A 350 12.89 -18.01 6.20
C LEU A 350 12.13 -19.34 6.15
N SER A 351 11.59 -19.67 4.98
CA SER A 351 11.00 -21.00 4.74
C SER A 351 11.99 -22.13 4.99
N SER A 352 13.29 -21.91 4.76
CA SER A 352 14.36 -22.86 5.11
C SER A 352 14.54 -23.01 6.62
N ASP A 353 14.42 -21.92 7.36
CA ASP A 353 14.61 -21.91 8.81
C ASP A 353 13.49 -22.68 9.49
N ILE A 354 12.26 -22.54 9.02
CA ILE A 354 11.13 -23.34 9.53
C ILE A 354 11.35 -24.82 9.31
N LYS A 355 11.75 -25.22 8.09
CA LYS A 355 12.05 -26.63 7.82
C LYS A 355 13.16 -27.15 8.73
N HIS A 356 14.16 -26.32 8.99
CA HIS A 356 15.26 -26.66 9.87
C HIS A 356 14.82 -26.77 11.35
N VAL A 357 14.09 -25.80 11.88
CA VAL A 357 13.58 -25.82 13.26
C VAL A 357 12.60 -26.96 13.47
N ARG A 358 11.68 -27.20 12.53
CA ARG A 358 10.80 -28.38 12.55
C ARG A 358 11.59 -29.68 12.59
N TRP A 359 12.62 -29.80 11.78
CA TRP A 359 13.50 -30.96 11.80
C TRP A 359 14.19 -31.12 13.17
N ILE A 360 14.70 -30.04 13.77
CA ILE A 360 15.29 -30.06 15.12
C ILE A 360 14.25 -30.54 16.15
N LEU A 361 13.04 -29.99 16.16
CA LEU A 361 11.97 -30.39 17.09
C LEU A 361 11.61 -31.88 16.94
N CYS A 362 11.53 -32.36 15.69
CA CYS A 362 11.31 -33.77 15.40
C CYS A 362 12.47 -34.66 15.90
N GLN A 363 13.73 -34.22 15.77
CA GLN A 363 14.88 -34.94 16.32
C GLN A 363 14.88 -35.00 17.86
N GLN A 364 14.25 -34.02 18.52
CA GLN A 364 14.05 -34.03 19.98
C GLN A 364 12.86 -34.92 20.41
N GLY A 365 12.23 -35.64 19.48
CA GLY A 365 11.16 -36.60 19.76
C GLY A 365 9.75 -36.05 19.65
N LEU A 366 9.56 -34.81 19.18
CA LEU A 366 8.24 -34.26 18.94
C LEU A 366 7.65 -34.79 17.62
N PRO A 367 6.38 -35.23 17.60
CA PRO A 367 5.65 -35.45 16.36
C PRO A 367 5.61 -34.18 15.49
N VAL A 368 5.39 -34.38 14.21
CA VAL A 368 5.28 -33.30 13.21
C VAL A 368 4.18 -32.32 13.60
N GLU A 369 3.04 -32.83 14.04
CA GLU A 369 1.86 -32.03 14.37
C GLU A 369 2.13 -31.12 15.56
N LEU A 370 2.80 -31.63 16.60
CA LEU A 370 3.21 -30.81 17.75
C LEU A 370 4.30 -29.81 17.39
N SER A 371 5.21 -30.18 16.48
CA SER A 371 6.24 -29.26 15.98
C SER A 371 5.62 -28.09 15.22
N ASP A 372 4.63 -28.37 14.37
CA ASP A 372 3.88 -27.36 13.63
C ASP A 372 3.07 -26.47 14.59
N CYS A 373 2.40 -27.03 15.60
CA CYS A 373 1.72 -26.24 16.65
C CYS A 373 2.68 -25.33 17.43
N ILE A 374 3.90 -25.79 17.74
CA ILE A 374 4.90 -24.96 18.44
C ILE A 374 5.35 -23.80 17.54
N LEU A 375 5.63 -24.07 16.27
CA LEU A 375 6.05 -23.05 15.30
C LEU A 375 4.95 -22.01 15.08
N GLU A 376 3.70 -22.44 14.99
CA GLU A 376 2.53 -21.58 14.90
C GLU A 376 2.36 -20.74 16.17
N HIS A 377 2.41 -21.36 17.35
CA HIS A 377 2.27 -20.67 18.63
C HIS A 377 3.41 -19.68 18.91
N ALA A 378 4.62 -19.96 18.43
CA ALA A 378 5.76 -19.05 18.52
C ALA A 378 5.76 -17.97 17.42
N ASP A 379 4.75 -17.93 16.55
CA ASP A 379 4.68 -17.08 15.35
C ASP A 379 5.99 -17.15 14.51
N TYR A 380 6.56 -18.36 14.44
CA TYR A 380 7.77 -18.67 13.68
C TYR A 380 7.40 -19.06 12.25
N THR A 381 6.72 -18.14 11.55
CA THR A 381 6.23 -18.27 10.18
C THR A 381 7.17 -17.56 9.19
N PRO A 382 7.22 -17.94 7.88
CA PRO A 382 8.14 -17.32 6.94
C PRO A 382 7.76 -15.86 6.77
N ARG A 383 8.76 -14.98 6.73
CA ARG A 383 8.52 -13.54 6.65
C ARG A 383 8.97 -13.03 5.30
N GLY A 384 8.00 -12.51 4.54
CA GLY A 384 8.21 -12.10 3.16
C GLY A 384 8.14 -13.28 2.18
N ARG A 385 7.84 -12.96 0.92
CA ARG A 385 7.85 -13.96 -0.16
C ARG A 385 9.18 -14.08 -0.89
N LEU A 386 10.09 -13.13 -0.66
CA LEU A 386 11.39 -13.07 -1.33
C LEU A 386 12.32 -14.19 -0.86
N PRO A 387 12.92 -14.98 -1.78
CA PRO A 387 13.96 -15.97 -1.44
C PRO A 387 15.20 -15.35 -0.78
N VAL A 388 15.53 -14.11 -1.15
CA VAL A 388 16.60 -13.33 -0.52
C VAL A 388 15.96 -12.10 0.15
N PRO A 389 15.83 -12.10 1.49
CA PRO A 389 15.14 -11.04 2.24
C PRO A 389 15.64 -9.65 1.90
N GLY A 390 14.70 -8.72 1.72
CA GLY A 390 15.00 -7.32 1.49
C GLY A 390 15.77 -7.01 0.21
N LYS A 391 15.93 -7.99 -0.71
CA LYS A 391 16.63 -7.84 -1.99
C LYS A 391 15.74 -8.24 -3.17
N PRO A 392 14.65 -7.49 -3.46
CA PRO A 392 13.73 -7.83 -4.55
C PRO A 392 14.40 -7.95 -5.92
N LEU A 393 15.44 -7.17 -6.22
CA LEU A 393 16.13 -7.20 -7.52
C LEU A 393 17.22 -8.28 -7.61
N HIS A 394 17.39 -9.12 -6.59
CA HIS A 394 18.38 -10.20 -6.61
C HIS A 394 17.99 -11.27 -7.67
N PRO A 395 18.95 -11.90 -8.37
CA PRO A 395 18.65 -12.90 -9.41
C PRO A 395 17.75 -14.05 -8.94
N GLN A 396 17.94 -14.54 -7.70
CA GLN A 396 17.10 -15.59 -7.10
C GLN A 396 15.66 -15.15 -6.83
N CYS A 397 15.40 -13.85 -6.80
CA CYS A 397 14.07 -13.29 -6.57
C CYS A 397 13.31 -13.03 -7.89
N THR A 398 13.88 -13.35 -9.06
CA THR A 398 13.30 -13.00 -10.37
C THR A 398 11.85 -13.46 -10.54
N ASP A 399 11.56 -14.71 -10.18
CA ASP A 399 10.22 -15.29 -10.34
C ASP A 399 9.21 -14.64 -9.38
N GLU A 400 9.58 -14.46 -8.11
CA GLU A 400 8.72 -13.80 -7.13
C GLU A 400 8.49 -12.32 -7.48
N LEU A 401 9.54 -11.62 -7.90
CA LEU A 401 9.44 -10.24 -8.35
C LEU A 401 8.54 -10.14 -9.60
N GLY A 402 8.63 -11.09 -10.54
CA GLY A 402 7.74 -11.16 -11.70
C GLY A 402 6.29 -11.29 -11.29
N ARG A 403 5.97 -12.24 -10.40
CA ARG A 403 4.61 -12.43 -9.86
C ARG A 403 4.09 -11.20 -9.12
N TYR A 404 4.95 -10.55 -8.34
CA TYR A 404 4.58 -9.35 -7.61
C TYR A 404 4.34 -8.15 -8.53
N LEU A 405 5.19 -7.94 -9.54
CA LEU A 405 5.00 -6.86 -10.52
C LEU A 405 3.74 -7.06 -11.36
N GLU A 406 3.46 -8.29 -11.79
CA GLU A 406 2.18 -8.63 -12.43
C GLU A 406 1.02 -8.34 -11.50
N HIS A 407 1.12 -8.71 -10.21
CA HIS A 407 0.07 -8.40 -9.24
C HIS A 407 -0.15 -6.89 -9.09
N CYS A 408 0.92 -6.08 -8.95
CA CYS A 408 0.81 -4.63 -8.90
C CYS A 408 0.15 -4.06 -10.16
N TRP A 409 0.51 -4.56 -11.35
CA TRP A 409 -0.14 -4.18 -12.60
C TRP A 409 -1.63 -4.51 -12.59
N GLN A 410 -1.99 -5.73 -12.18
CA GLN A 410 -3.39 -6.15 -12.05
C GLN A 410 -4.18 -5.31 -11.05
N LEU A 411 -3.57 -4.82 -9.97
CA LEU A 411 -4.23 -3.88 -9.05
C LEU A 411 -4.60 -2.57 -9.76
N ILE A 412 -3.68 -2.01 -10.53
CA ILE A 412 -3.92 -0.79 -11.32
C ILE A 412 -5.03 -1.02 -12.34
N VAL A 413 -4.97 -2.13 -13.08
CA VAL A 413 -5.97 -2.51 -14.08
C VAL A 413 -7.37 -2.68 -13.46
N ARG A 414 -7.46 -3.34 -12.30
CA ARG A 414 -8.74 -3.55 -11.59
C ARG A 414 -9.32 -2.25 -11.05
N CYS A 415 -8.48 -1.36 -10.50
CA CYS A 415 -8.89 -0.02 -10.08
C CYS A 415 -9.37 0.81 -11.28
N TYR A 416 -8.65 0.75 -12.40
CA TYR A 416 -9.05 1.42 -13.64
C TYR A 416 -10.41 0.88 -14.15
N MET A 417 -10.57 -0.44 -14.18
CA MET A 417 -11.82 -1.08 -14.58
C MET A 417 -13.00 -0.67 -13.69
N LEU A 418 -12.81 -0.67 -12.36
CA LEU A 418 -13.83 -0.19 -11.42
C LEU A 418 -14.20 1.27 -11.69
N GLY A 419 -13.22 2.16 -11.76
CA GLY A 419 -13.49 3.57 -12.02
C GLY A 419 -14.15 3.81 -13.39
N HIS A 420 -13.85 2.97 -14.39
CA HIS A 420 -14.48 3.06 -15.71
C HIS A 420 -15.96 2.65 -15.69
N GLU A 421 -16.34 1.65 -14.90
CA GLU A 421 -17.77 1.33 -14.66
C GLU A 421 -18.48 2.44 -13.89
N LEU A 422 -17.73 3.21 -13.10
CA LEU A 422 -18.22 4.36 -12.35
C LEU A 422 -18.09 5.69 -13.10
N ARG A 423 -17.78 5.69 -14.42
CA ARG A 423 -17.35 6.88 -15.19
C ARG A 423 -18.25 8.12 -15.10
N ASP A 424 -19.55 7.94 -14.89
CA ASP A 424 -20.47 9.09 -14.75
C ASP A 424 -20.29 9.82 -13.40
N LYS A 425 -19.46 9.27 -12.50
CA LYS A 425 -19.20 9.74 -11.14
C LYS A 425 -17.73 10.07 -10.86
N MET A 426 -16.80 9.63 -11.72
CA MET A 426 -15.37 9.89 -11.58
C MET A 426 -14.60 9.75 -12.90
N ASP A 427 -13.58 10.58 -13.11
CA ASP A 427 -12.64 10.45 -14.23
C ASP A 427 -11.44 9.59 -13.81
N ILE A 428 -11.58 8.27 -13.99
CA ILE A 428 -10.53 7.33 -13.60
C ILE A 428 -9.24 7.48 -14.43
N GLU A 429 -9.33 7.96 -15.66
CA GLU A 429 -8.14 8.14 -16.48
C GLU A 429 -7.28 9.28 -15.94
N ALA A 430 -7.91 10.42 -15.64
CA ALA A 430 -7.23 11.54 -14.99
C ALA A 430 -6.63 11.12 -13.65
N LEU A 431 -7.39 10.40 -12.81
CA LEU A 431 -6.92 9.99 -11.49
C LEU A 431 -5.70 9.05 -11.54
N VAL A 432 -5.74 8.00 -12.38
CA VAL A 432 -4.58 7.10 -12.51
C VAL A 432 -3.39 7.80 -13.17
N ARG A 433 -3.62 8.73 -14.10
CA ARG A 433 -2.57 9.57 -14.68
C ARG A 433 -1.89 10.42 -13.61
N GLU A 434 -2.66 11.04 -12.73
CA GLU A 434 -2.13 11.78 -11.58
C GLU A 434 -1.32 10.87 -10.64
N GLU A 435 -1.74 9.61 -10.38
CA GLU A 435 -0.90 8.68 -9.59
C GLU A 435 0.49 8.44 -10.18
N VAL A 436 0.59 8.34 -11.51
CA VAL A 436 1.88 8.16 -12.19
C VAL A 436 2.71 9.45 -12.12
N LYS A 437 2.08 10.61 -12.23
CA LYS A 437 2.72 11.92 -12.10
C LYS A 437 3.23 12.15 -10.69
N ASP A 438 2.39 11.89 -9.69
CA ASP A 438 2.73 11.96 -8.27
C ASP A 438 3.90 11.04 -7.95
N PHE A 439 3.97 9.83 -8.52
CA PHE A 439 5.15 8.98 -8.41
C PHE A 439 6.43 9.67 -8.93
N VAL A 440 6.38 10.22 -10.15
CA VAL A 440 7.55 10.87 -10.79
C VAL A 440 7.99 12.08 -9.97
N TYR A 441 7.03 12.87 -9.50
CA TYR A 441 7.28 14.05 -8.70
C TYR A 441 7.78 13.67 -7.30
N GLU A 442 7.00 12.97 -6.48
CA GLU A 442 7.29 12.76 -5.05
C GLU A 442 8.57 11.96 -4.78
N LEU A 443 8.85 10.93 -5.57
CA LEU A 443 10.03 10.08 -5.34
C LEU A 443 11.34 10.68 -5.88
N PHE A 444 11.24 11.54 -6.89
CA PHE A 444 12.40 12.16 -7.54
C PHE A 444 12.46 13.69 -7.38
N LYS A 445 11.57 14.26 -6.56
CA LYS A 445 11.47 15.70 -6.28
C LYS A 445 12.84 16.26 -5.93
N CYS A 446 13.21 17.33 -6.62
CA CYS A 446 14.44 18.04 -6.40
C CYS A 446 14.17 19.54 -6.40
N GLU A 447 14.71 20.26 -5.41
CA GLU A 447 14.53 21.71 -5.28
C GLU A 447 15.44 22.54 -6.20
N CYS A 448 16.20 21.88 -7.08
CA CYS A 448 17.05 22.60 -8.03
C CYS A 448 16.19 23.28 -9.12
N ASP A 449 16.58 24.47 -9.57
CA ASP A 449 15.84 25.26 -10.58
C ASP A 449 15.48 24.43 -11.82
N GLY A 450 14.21 24.51 -12.25
CA GLY A 450 13.67 23.82 -13.44
C GLY A 450 13.31 22.34 -13.25
N ALA A 451 13.72 21.69 -12.15
CA ALA A 451 13.33 20.30 -11.88
C ALA A 451 11.84 20.17 -11.50
N TYR A 452 11.29 21.17 -10.81
CA TYR A 452 9.86 21.23 -10.49
C TYR A 452 9.00 21.30 -11.77
N GLU A 453 9.34 22.20 -12.70
CA GLU A 453 8.63 22.34 -13.97
C GLU A 453 8.75 21.07 -14.83
N LEU A 454 9.92 20.41 -14.80
CA LEU A 454 10.15 19.17 -15.53
C LEU A 454 9.37 17.98 -14.96
N LEU A 455 9.20 17.87 -13.64
CA LEU A 455 8.61 16.67 -13.02
C LEU A 455 7.12 16.83 -12.69
N TYR A 456 6.64 18.06 -12.46
CA TYR A 456 5.25 18.33 -12.11
C TYR A 456 4.45 18.95 -13.26
N GLY A 457 5.08 19.79 -14.10
CA GLY A 457 4.43 20.53 -15.19
C GLY A 457 4.70 19.97 -16.59
N PHE A 458 5.08 18.70 -16.72
CA PHE A 458 5.49 18.14 -18.02
C PHE A 458 4.34 17.95 -19.02
N ASP A 459 3.10 18.08 -18.58
CA ASP A 459 1.89 18.00 -19.38
C ASP A 459 1.06 19.30 -19.37
N ALA A 460 1.51 20.35 -18.68
CA ALA A 460 0.85 21.65 -18.72
C ALA A 460 0.83 22.19 -20.16
N GLU A 461 -0.36 22.52 -20.65
CA GLU A 461 -0.55 23.24 -21.92
C GLU A 461 0.22 24.57 -21.86
N PRO A 462 0.90 24.98 -22.94
CA PRO A 462 1.50 26.31 -22.99
C PRO A 462 0.38 27.36 -22.80
N PRO A 463 0.63 28.45 -22.05
CA PRO A 463 -0.35 29.52 -21.92
C PRO A 463 -0.74 30.04 -23.32
N GLU A 464 -2.05 30.22 -23.55
CA GLU A 464 -2.62 30.61 -24.85
C GLU A 464 -2.11 31.97 -25.39
N ASP A 465 -1.37 32.75 -24.61
CA ASP A 465 -0.85 34.06 -25.00
C ASP A 465 0.67 34.04 -25.27
N SER A 466 1.07 33.36 -26.34
CA SER A 466 2.31 33.72 -27.05
C SER A 466 1.99 34.05 -28.51
N GLU A 467 1.10 35.03 -28.69
CA GLU A 467 1.13 35.81 -29.92
C GLU A 467 2.52 36.44 -30.05
N VAL A 468 3.21 35.97 -31.08
CA VAL A 468 4.47 36.46 -31.59
C VAL A 468 4.30 37.94 -31.96
N GLU A 469 4.82 38.85 -31.14
CA GLU A 469 5.16 40.18 -31.63
C GLU A 469 6.47 40.06 -32.43
N SER A 470 6.31 40.17 -33.75
CA SER A 470 7.35 40.24 -34.78
C SER A 470 8.13 41.55 -34.77
#